data_AF-A0A9X4QU52-F1
#
_entry.id   AF-A0A9X4QU52-F1
#
_cell.length_a   1.000
_cell.length_b   1.000
_cell.length_c   1.000
_cell.angle_alpha   90.00
_cell.angle_beta   90.00
_cell.angle_gamma   90.00
#
_symmetry.space_group_name_H-M   'P 1'
#
loop_
_entity.id
_entity.type
_entity.pdbx_description
1 polymer ?
#
loop_
_entity_poly.entity_id
_entity_poly.type
_entity_poly.pdbx_seq_one_letter_code
_entity_poly.pdbx_strand_id
1 'polypeptide(L)'
;MLAAGKGTRLRPLTDDRPKTMIKLNNQTLLDRQLERFHRFGIKDVAVVTGYCSDAVSSQFVFKAFENKDYNSTNMAYSLFCAKEFLEDDVIISYGDILYEDQVLDKLSKSEQDISVTVDLDWEKYYSQRFQNPYDDAESLIYDNNLKITDIGKSNPLPKEVMAQYIGLIKLSKAGARTFFVDI
;
A
#
# COMPACT_ATOMS: atom_id res chain seq x y z
N MET A 1 -4.67 -1.26 6.05
CA MET A 1 -3.75 -0.17 5.64
C MET A 1 -2.43 -0.30 6.37
N LEU A 2 -1.30 -0.14 5.68
CA LEU A 2 0.03 -0.22 6.27
C LEU A 2 0.62 1.19 6.42
N ALA A 3 0.80 1.63 7.65
CA ALA A 3 1.13 3.00 8.02
C ALA A 3 2.26 3.09 9.07
N ALA A 4 3.09 2.05 9.20
CA ALA A 4 4.14 1.96 10.22
C ALA A 4 5.41 2.76 9.90
N GLY A 5 5.59 3.17 8.63
CA GLY A 5 6.82 3.76 8.13
C GLY A 5 7.10 5.20 8.60
N LYS A 6 8.39 5.52 8.76
CA LYS A 6 8.87 6.84 9.23
C LYS A 6 8.67 7.99 8.24
N GLY A 7 8.61 7.73 6.94
CA GLY A 7 8.49 8.78 5.92
C GLY A 7 9.62 9.81 5.96
N THR A 8 10.89 9.38 6.13
CA THR A 8 12.04 10.26 6.39
C THR A 8 12.32 11.29 5.28
N ARG A 9 11.95 11.00 4.04
CA ARG A 9 12.11 11.90 2.89
C ARG A 9 11.25 13.18 2.98
N LEU A 10 10.24 13.19 3.86
CA LEU A 10 9.33 14.32 4.04
C LEU A 10 9.62 15.14 5.30
N ARG A 11 10.73 14.89 5.99
CA ARG A 11 11.12 15.72 7.13
C ARG A 11 11.28 17.20 6.69
N PRO A 12 10.86 18.16 7.54
CA PRO A 12 10.43 17.99 8.94
C PRO A 12 8.94 17.63 9.13
N LEU A 13 8.16 17.44 8.07
CA LEU A 13 6.71 17.17 8.17
C LEU A 13 6.37 15.86 8.88
N THR A 14 7.35 14.96 9.01
CA THR A 14 7.23 13.64 9.64
C THR A 14 8.05 13.53 10.93
N ASP A 15 8.48 14.63 11.54
CA ASP A 15 9.27 14.55 12.79
C ASP A 15 8.41 14.17 14.00
N ASP A 16 7.13 14.56 14.02
CA ASP A 16 6.19 14.35 15.13
C ASP A 16 4.98 13.48 14.76
N ARG A 17 4.91 12.98 13.52
CA ARG A 17 3.76 12.24 12.98
C ARG A 17 4.16 11.31 11.83
N PRO A 18 3.42 10.21 11.60
CA PRO A 18 3.64 9.39 10.41
C PRO A 18 3.15 10.10 9.14
N LYS A 19 3.66 9.68 7.98
CA LYS A 19 3.32 10.25 6.67
C LYS A 19 1.80 10.27 6.42
N THR A 20 1.08 9.28 6.92
CA THR A 20 -0.38 9.16 6.80
C THR A 20 -1.15 10.32 7.45
N MET A 21 -0.54 11.00 8.42
CA MET A 21 -1.12 12.14 9.14
C MET A 21 -0.77 13.50 8.50
N ILE A 22 0.00 13.51 7.41
CA ILE A 22 0.24 14.72 6.62
C ILE A 22 -1.06 15.15 5.95
N LYS A 23 -1.35 16.45 6.00
CA LYS A 23 -2.54 17.04 5.38
C LYS A 23 -2.25 17.48 3.95
N LEU A 24 -3.10 17.05 3.03
CA LEU A 24 -3.23 17.62 1.69
C LEU A 24 -4.60 18.29 1.61
N ASN A 25 -4.67 19.56 1.24
CA ASN A 25 -5.91 20.35 1.20
C ASN A 25 -6.77 20.17 2.47
N ASN A 26 -6.16 20.41 3.64
CA ASN A 26 -6.76 20.33 4.98
C ASN A 26 -7.21 18.93 5.47
N GLN A 27 -6.95 17.86 4.72
CA GLN A 27 -7.35 16.50 5.08
C GLN A 27 -6.14 15.57 5.13
N THR A 28 -6.06 14.71 6.15
CA THR A 28 -4.96 13.75 6.29
C THR A 28 -5.00 12.69 5.18
N LEU A 29 -3.86 12.09 4.82
CA LEU A 29 -3.86 10.95 3.88
C LEU A 29 -4.67 9.78 4.43
N LEU A 30 -4.63 9.56 5.76
CA LEU A 30 -5.43 8.55 6.43
C LEU A 30 -6.93 8.79 6.25
N ASP A 31 -7.42 9.98 6.59
CA ASP A 31 -8.85 10.32 6.45
C ASP A 31 -9.30 10.23 4.99
N ARG A 32 -8.46 10.64 4.04
CA ARG A 32 -8.75 10.52 2.60
C ARG A 32 -8.99 9.08 2.17
N GLN A 33 -8.14 8.16 2.63
CA GLN A 33 -8.28 6.74 2.29
C GLN A 33 -9.46 6.10 3.03
N LEU A 34 -9.65 6.40 4.32
CA LEU A 34 -10.78 5.88 5.10
C LEU A 34 -12.13 6.37 4.55
N GLU A 35 -12.24 7.65 4.17
CA GLU A 35 -13.42 8.19 3.50
C GLU A 35 -13.71 7.45 2.19
N ARG A 36 -12.67 7.22 1.38
CA ARG A 36 -12.78 6.47 0.13
C ARG A 36 -13.30 5.06 0.38
N PHE A 37 -12.70 4.31 1.30
CA PHE A 37 -13.17 2.97 1.67
C PHE A 37 -14.64 2.98 2.10
N HIS A 38 -15.04 3.93 2.94
CA HIS A 38 -16.44 4.07 3.37
C HIS A 38 -17.41 4.31 2.19
N ARG A 39 -17.04 5.16 1.22
CA ARG A 39 -17.85 5.41 0.02
C ARG A 39 -18.02 4.15 -0.84
N PHE A 40 -17.03 3.26 -0.83
CA PHE A 40 -17.06 1.95 -1.50
C PHE A 40 -17.66 0.82 -0.66
N GLY A 41 -18.23 1.12 0.52
CA GLY A 41 -18.84 0.12 1.39
C GLY A 41 -17.86 -0.69 2.24
N ILE A 42 -16.56 -0.39 2.15
CA ILE A 42 -15.50 -1.04 2.95
C ILE A 42 -15.44 -0.33 4.31
N LYS A 43 -16.08 -0.92 5.31
CA LYS A 43 -16.22 -0.34 6.66
C LYS A 43 -15.38 -1.02 7.73
N ASP A 44 -15.08 -2.32 7.58
CA ASP A 44 -14.14 -2.98 8.48
C ASP A 44 -12.73 -2.67 7.98
N VAL A 45 -12.07 -1.73 8.64
CA VAL A 45 -10.73 -1.26 8.27
C VAL A 45 -9.77 -1.45 9.43
N ALA A 46 -8.65 -2.10 9.15
CA ALA A 46 -7.49 -2.16 10.03
C ALA A 46 -6.39 -1.19 9.56
N VAL A 47 -5.75 -0.49 10.49
CA VAL A 47 -4.58 0.36 10.25
C VAL A 47 -3.44 -0.16 11.10
N VAL A 48 -2.34 -0.56 10.44
CA VAL A 48 -1.10 -0.94 11.12
C VAL A 48 -0.22 0.29 11.27
N THR A 49 -0.02 0.74 12.50
CA THR A 49 0.83 1.87 12.87
C THR A 49 2.20 1.39 13.36
N GLY A 50 3.10 2.33 13.65
CA GLY A 50 4.44 2.05 14.14
C GLY A 50 5.10 3.35 14.57
N TYR A 51 5.81 3.99 13.66
CA TYR A 51 6.36 5.33 13.92
C TYR A 51 5.28 6.35 14.33
N CYS A 52 5.48 7.01 15.48
CA CYS A 52 4.55 7.99 16.05
C CYS A 52 3.10 7.46 16.11
N SER A 53 2.90 6.22 16.55
CA SER A 53 1.58 5.56 16.63
C SER A 53 0.56 6.38 17.41
N ASP A 54 0.95 7.04 18.51
CA ASP A 54 0.09 7.91 19.32
C ASP A 54 -0.44 9.14 18.57
N ALA A 55 0.24 9.59 17.50
CA ALA A 55 -0.20 10.72 16.69
C ALA A 55 -1.26 10.32 15.65
N VAL A 56 -1.52 9.03 15.46
CA VAL A 56 -2.47 8.53 14.48
C VAL A 56 -3.89 8.71 15.00
N SER A 57 -4.68 9.52 14.29
CA SER A 57 -6.08 9.78 14.60
C SER A 57 -6.89 9.96 13.33
N SER A 58 -8.18 9.66 13.39
CA SER A 58 -9.12 9.87 12.29
C SER A 58 -10.50 10.18 12.83
N GLN A 59 -11.32 10.84 12.02
CA GLN A 59 -12.76 10.96 12.25
C GLN A 59 -13.53 9.66 11.93
N PHE A 60 -12.90 8.71 11.23
CA PHE A 60 -13.47 7.41 10.90
C PHE A 60 -13.01 6.35 11.90
N VAL A 61 -13.87 5.36 12.15
CA VAL A 61 -13.53 4.22 13.01
C VAL A 61 -12.64 3.23 12.24
N PHE A 62 -11.60 2.74 12.91
CA PHE A 62 -10.74 1.67 12.40
C PHE A 62 -10.17 0.85 13.57
N LYS A 63 -9.78 -0.40 13.30
CA LYS A 63 -9.01 -1.23 14.24
C LYS A 63 -7.53 -0.89 14.12
N ALA A 64 -6.88 -0.57 15.23
CA ALA A 64 -5.46 -0.25 15.25
C ALA A 64 -4.63 -1.48 15.60
N PHE A 65 -3.62 -1.77 14.78
CA PHE A 65 -2.54 -2.70 15.09
C PHE A 65 -1.23 -1.92 15.14
N GLU A 66 -0.26 -2.36 15.93
CA GLU A 66 1.02 -1.67 16.07
C GLU A 66 2.18 -2.61 15.75
N ASN A 67 3.01 -2.21 14.79
CA ASN A 67 4.33 -2.77 14.60
C ASN A 67 5.33 -2.03 15.51
N LYS A 68 5.59 -2.59 16.70
CA LYS A 68 6.56 -2.03 17.66
C LYS A 68 8.00 -2.06 17.15
N ASP A 69 8.30 -2.99 16.25
CA ASP A 69 9.61 -3.20 15.65
C ASP A 69 9.73 -2.52 14.28
N TYR A 70 8.93 -1.47 14.01
CA TYR A 70 8.91 -0.76 12.72
C TYR A 70 10.26 -0.22 12.24
N ASN A 71 11.23 -0.04 13.15
CA ASN A 71 12.56 0.45 12.83
C ASN A 71 13.52 -0.63 12.34
N SER A 72 13.25 -1.91 12.66
CA SER A 72 14.10 -3.05 12.30
C SER A 72 13.41 -4.04 11.36
N THR A 73 12.15 -3.78 11.00
CA THR A 73 11.31 -4.67 10.18
C THR A 73 10.83 -3.98 8.91
N ASN A 74 10.10 -4.71 8.07
CA ASN A 74 9.63 -4.25 6.77
C ASN A 74 8.09 -4.27 6.67
N MET A 75 7.60 -4.02 5.46
CA MET A 75 6.17 -3.97 5.15
C MET A 75 5.46 -5.32 5.39
N ALA A 76 6.12 -6.44 5.08
CA ALA A 76 5.57 -7.78 5.30
C ALA A 76 5.36 -8.05 6.80
N TYR A 77 6.35 -7.71 7.64
CA TYR A 77 6.18 -7.84 9.09
C TYR A 77 5.02 -6.98 9.61
N SER A 78 4.93 -5.73 9.13
CA SER A 78 3.82 -4.84 9.49
C SER A 78 2.47 -5.44 9.11
N LEU A 79 2.36 -6.06 7.93
CA LEU A 79 1.15 -6.77 7.51
C LEU A 79 0.80 -7.92 8.46
N PHE A 80 1.78 -8.71 8.90
CA PHE A 80 1.57 -9.81 9.84
C PHE A 80 1.14 -9.36 11.25
N CYS A 81 1.41 -8.12 11.65
CA CYS A 81 0.87 -7.57 12.90
C CYS A 81 -0.68 -7.56 12.91
N ALA A 82 -1.31 -7.55 11.74
CA ALA A 82 -2.77 -7.61 11.57
C ALA A 82 -3.25 -8.96 10.99
N LYS A 83 -2.53 -10.06 11.23
CA LYS A 83 -2.82 -11.37 10.62
C LYS A 83 -4.27 -11.84 10.79
N GLU A 84 -4.86 -11.62 11.96
CA GLU A 84 -6.27 -11.96 12.24
C GLU A 84 -7.27 -11.22 11.34
N PHE A 85 -6.86 -10.12 10.72
CA PHE A 85 -7.66 -9.34 9.79
C PHE A 85 -7.59 -9.85 8.35
N LEU A 86 -6.79 -10.90 8.09
CA LEU A 86 -6.46 -11.41 6.76
C LEU A 86 -7.16 -12.76 6.46
N GLU A 87 -8.26 -13.05 7.16
CA GLU A 87 -8.96 -14.36 7.09
C GLU A 87 -10.07 -14.42 6.02
N ASP A 88 -10.44 -13.29 5.43
CA ASP A 88 -11.49 -13.15 4.41
C ASP A 88 -11.02 -12.25 3.25
N ASP A 89 -11.93 -11.91 2.34
CA ASP A 89 -11.69 -10.95 1.26
C ASP A 89 -11.12 -9.64 1.83
N VAL A 90 -9.92 -9.26 1.41
CA VAL A 90 -9.18 -8.13 1.97
C VAL A 90 -8.54 -7.28 0.88
N ILE A 91 -8.59 -5.97 1.09
CA ILE A 91 -7.78 -5.01 0.33
C ILE A 91 -6.69 -4.49 1.26
N ILE A 92 -5.43 -4.68 0.84
CA ILE A 92 -4.27 -4.15 1.53
C ILE A 92 -3.79 -2.93 0.74
N SER A 93 -3.57 -1.84 1.46
CA SER A 93 -3.17 -0.56 0.89
C SER A 93 -2.02 0.02 1.70
N TYR A 94 -1.02 0.57 1.02
CA TYR A 94 -0.08 1.48 1.68
C TYR A 94 -0.83 2.72 2.19
N GLY A 95 -0.39 3.24 3.33
CA GLY A 95 -1.05 4.37 3.99
C GLY A 95 -0.76 5.71 3.35
N ASP A 96 0.24 5.77 2.47
CA ASP A 96 0.87 7.02 2.03
C ASP A 96 0.74 7.29 0.52
N ILE A 97 -0.15 6.55 -0.13
CA ILE A 97 -0.46 6.65 -1.56
C ILE A 97 -1.77 7.40 -1.78
N LEU A 98 -1.90 7.98 -2.98
CA LEU A 98 -3.10 8.66 -3.45
C LEU A 98 -3.47 8.07 -4.81
N TYR A 99 -4.74 7.74 -4.97
CA TYR A 99 -5.28 7.14 -6.19
C TYR A 99 -6.73 7.61 -6.40
N GLU A 100 -7.24 7.43 -7.61
CA GLU A 100 -8.61 7.84 -7.99
C GLU A 100 -9.66 6.77 -7.67
N ASP A 101 -10.94 7.15 -7.65
CA ASP A 101 -12.04 6.27 -7.23
C ASP A 101 -12.14 5.06 -8.16
N GLN A 102 -11.89 5.29 -9.46
CA GLN A 102 -11.86 4.24 -10.47
C GLN A 102 -10.82 3.13 -10.20
N VAL A 103 -9.71 3.44 -9.52
CA VAL A 103 -8.66 2.46 -9.21
C VAL A 103 -9.20 1.45 -8.19
N LEU A 104 -9.81 1.93 -7.12
CA LEU A 104 -10.42 1.08 -6.10
C LEU A 104 -11.65 0.33 -6.64
N ASP A 105 -12.48 1.01 -7.44
CA ASP A 105 -13.64 0.40 -8.09
C ASP A 105 -13.22 -0.81 -8.94
N LYS A 106 -12.25 -0.61 -9.83
CA LYS A 106 -11.73 -1.67 -10.71
C LYS A 106 -11.10 -2.81 -9.91
N LEU A 107 -10.32 -2.50 -8.87
CA LEU A 107 -9.70 -3.52 -8.01
C LEU A 107 -10.77 -4.34 -7.27
N SER A 108 -11.77 -3.67 -6.69
CA SER A 108 -12.82 -4.33 -5.91
C SER A 108 -13.64 -5.34 -6.73
N LYS A 109 -13.84 -5.03 -8.03
CA LYS A 109 -14.58 -5.85 -9.00
C LYS A 109 -13.77 -7.00 -9.60
N SER A 110 -12.47 -7.10 -9.33
CA SER A 110 -11.67 -8.21 -9.85
C SER A 110 -12.16 -9.54 -9.28
N GLU A 111 -12.37 -10.53 -10.13
CA GLU A 111 -12.79 -11.89 -9.73
C GLU A 111 -11.61 -12.83 -9.47
N GLN A 112 -10.36 -12.35 -9.66
CA GLN A 112 -9.16 -13.13 -9.40
C GLN A 112 -8.84 -13.20 -7.91
N ASP A 113 -8.27 -14.32 -7.47
CA ASP A 113 -7.92 -14.54 -6.06
C ASP A 113 -6.86 -13.56 -5.55
N ILE A 114 -5.94 -13.14 -6.42
CA ILE A 114 -4.90 -12.16 -6.11
C ILE A 114 -4.89 -11.14 -7.25
N SER A 115 -5.07 -9.86 -6.91
CA SER A 115 -5.05 -8.77 -7.89
C SER A 115 -4.30 -7.58 -7.32
N VAL A 116 -3.46 -6.95 -8.14
CA VAL A 116 -2.74 -5.72 -7.77
C VAL A 116 -3.11 -4.60 -8.72
N THR A 117 -2.92 -3.36 -8.27
CA THR A 117 -3.03 -2.18 -9.12
C THR A 117 -1.64 -1.69 -9.52
N VAL A 118 -1.52 -1.19 -10.75
CA VAL A 118 -0.25 -0.74 -11.31
C VAL A 118 -0.41 0.58 -12.05
N ASP A 119 0.68 1.33 -12.13
CA ASP A 119 0.83 2.47 -13.03
C ASP A 119 1.66 2.05 -14.25
N LEU A 120 1.10 2.24 -15.44
CA LEU A 120 1.74 1.94 -16.73
C LEU A 120 2.57 3.12 -17.26
N ASP A 121 2.27 4.35 -16.84
CA ASP A 121 2.92 5.59 -17.30
C ASP A 121 3.95 6.11 -16.27
N TRP A 122 4.31 5.27 -15.29
CA TRP A 122 5.14 5.61 -14.14
C TRP A 122 6.50 6.20 -14.51
N GLU A 123 7.14 5.69 -15.56
CA GLU A 123 8.52 6.03 -15.93
C GLU A 123 8.66 7.52 -16.25
N LYS A 124 7.66 8.11 -16.91
CA LYS A 124 7.65 9.53 -17.27
C LYS A 124 7.73 10.44 -16.04
N TYR A 125 7.04 10.09 -14.97
CA TYR A 125 7.03 10.86 -13.72
C TYR A 125 8.26 10.57 -12.87
N TYR A 126 8.68 9.31 -12.78
CA TYR A 126 9.87 8.92 -12.01
C TYR A 126 11.16 9.51 -12.61
N SER A 127 11.26 9.58 -13.93
CA SER A 127 12.42 10.18 -14.62
C SER A 127 12.58 11.68 -14.35
N GLN A 128 11.53 12.36 -13.89
CA GLN A 128 11.61 13.76 -13.46
C GLN A 128 12.08 13.92 -12.01
N ARG A 129 11.97 12.85 -11.21
CA ARG A 129 12.25 12.86 -9.77
C ARG A 129 13.61 12.26 -9.41
N PHE A 130 14.06 11.30 -10.21
CA PHE A 130 15.26 10.52 -9.93
C PHE A 130 16.18 10.51 -11.15
N GLN A 131 17.49 10.48 -10.89
CA GLN A 131 18.48 10.30 -11.95
C GLN A 131 18.32 8.92 -12.62
N ASN A 132 18.04 7.90 -11.81
CA ASN A 132 17.66 6.58 -12.27
C ASN A 132 16.26 6.22 -11.73
N PRO A 133 15.21 6.22 -12.57
CA PRO A 133 13.84 5.97 -12.12
C PRO A 133 13.63 4.56 -11.55
N TYR A 134 14.48 3.61 -11.92
CA TYR A 134 14.40 2.20 -11.52
C TYR A 134 14.91 1.92 -10.09
N ASP A 135 15.56 2.88 -9.43
CA ASP A 135 16.10 2.70 -8.07
C ASP A 135 15.01 2.75 -6.98
N ASP A 136 13.92 3.48 -7.22
CA ASP A 136 12.84 3.70 -6.24
C ASP A 136 11.47 3.19 -6.73
N ALA A 137 11.37 2.78 -8.00
CA ALA A 137 10.14 2.19 -8.51
C ALA A 137 9.97 0.77 -8.00
N GLU A 138 8.83 0.49 -7.35
CA GLU A 138 8.39 -0.88 -7.06
C GLU A 138 8.04 -1.56 -8.39
N SER A 139 9.06 -2.11 -9.06
CA SER A 139 8.95 -2.71 -10.39
C SER A 139 7.94 -3.85 -10.39
N LEU A 140 7.22 -4.01 -11.50
CA LEU A 140 6.30 -5.11 -11.69
C LEU A 140 6.49 -5.73 -13.07
N ILE A 141 6.60 -7.06 -13.08
CA ILE A 141 6.84 -7.88 -14.26
C ILE A 141 5.72 -8.92 -14.35
N TYR A 142 5.14 -9.09 -15.54
CA TYR A 142 4.12 -10.10 -15.81
C TYR A 142 4.36 -10.81 -17.15
N ASP A 143 3.77 -11.99 -17.32
CA ASP A 143 3.79 -12.72 -18.59
C ASP A 143 2.68 -12.28 -19.55
N ASN A 144 2.64 -12.87 -20.75
CA ASN A 144 1.63 -12.55 -21.77
C ASN A 144 0.18 -12.86 -21.34
N ASN A 145 -0.02 -13.61 -20.25
CA ASN A 145 -1.33 -13.92 -19.67
C ASN A 145 -1.67 -13.00 -18.48
N LEU A 146 -0.90 -11.91 -18.29
CA LEU A 146 -1.01 -10.98 -17.15
C LEU A 146 -0.76 -11.64 -15.79
N LYS A 147 -0.08 -12.79 -15.77
CA LYS A 147 0.36 -13.41 -14.51
C LYS A 147 1.62 -12.70 -14.03
N ILE A 148 1.56 -12.16 -12.82
CA ILE A 148 2.70 -11.50 -12.17
C ILE A 148 3.80 -12.54 -11.92
N THR A 149 5.02 -12.21 -12.32
CA THR A 149 6.21 -13.04 -12.10
C THR A 149 7.18 -12.43 -11.11
N ASP A 150 7.16 -11.10 -10.92
CA ASP A 150 7.99 -10.39 -9.95
C ASP A 150 7.35 -9.06 -9.53
N ILE A 151 7.52 -8.67 -8.27
CA ILE A 151 7.19 -7.35 -7.72
C ILE A 151 8.37 -6.90 -6.85
N GLY A 152 8.91 -5.71 -7.12
CA GLY A 152 9.99 -5.12 -6.33
C GLY A 152 11.35 -5.75 -6.60
N LYS A 153 11.59 -6.25 -7.82
CA LYS A 153 12.87 -6.81 -8.25
C LYS A 153 14.01 -5.86 -7.91
N SER A 154 15.06 -6.38 -7.28
CA SER A 154 16.28 -5.61 -6.99
C SER A 154 17.09 -5.39 -8.27
N ASN A 155 17.44 -4.13 -8.58
CA ASN A 155 18.21 -3.73 -9.77
C ASN A 155 17.66 -4.31 -11.09
N PRO A 156 16.37 -4.07 -11.43
CA PRO A 156 15.79 -4.61 -12.64
C PRO A 156 16.43 -3.96 -13.87
N LEU A 157 16.54 -4.70 -14.98
CA LEU A 157 16.90 -4.07 -16.25
C LEU A 157 15.69 -3.26 -16.74
N PRO A 158 15.88 -2.05 -17.29
CA PRO A 158 14.79 -1.20 -17.77
C PRO A 158 13.75 -1.92 -18.63
N LYS A 159 14.22 -2.72 -19.59
CA LYS A 159 13.38 -3.51 -20.51
C LYS A 159 12.54 -4.62 -19.87
N GLU A 160 12.83 -4.98 -18.61
CA GLU A 160 12.08 -6.01 -17.88
C GLU A 160 10.87 -5.43 -17.16
N VAL A 161 10.93 -4.15 -16.76
CA VAL A 161 9.89 -3.51 -15.97
C VAL A 161 8.73 -3.11 -16.88
N MET A 162 7.57 -3.71 -16.64
CA MET A 162 6.37 -3.46 -17.46
C MET A 162 5.45 -2.43 -16.83
N ALA A 163 5.46 -2.34 -15.50
CA ALA A 163 4.65 -1.39 -14.75
C ALA A 163 5.30 -1.10 -13.38
N GLN A 164 4.73 -0.14 -12.66
CA GLN A 164 5.06 0.10 -11.24
C GLN A 164 3.88 -0.31 -10.37
N TYR A 165 4.14 -1.09 -9.32
CA TYR A 165 3.15 -1.46 -8.33
C TYR A 165 2.85 -0.26 -7.42
N ILE A 166 1.59 0.18 -7.37
CA ILE A 166 1.22 1.42 -6.66
C ILE A 166 0.88 1.21 -5.17
N GLY A 167 1.02 -0.02 -4.64
CA GLY A 167 0.76 -0.29 -3.22
C GLY A 167 -0.69 -0.67 -2.86
N LEU A 168 -1.49 -1.15 -3.83
CA LEU A 168 -2.85 -1.66 -3.63
C LEU A 168 -2.99 -3.11 -4.12
N ILE A 169 -3.39 -4.01 -3.24
CA ILE A 169 -3.62 -5.43 -3.54
C ILE A 169 -4.98 -5.86 -2.97
N LYS A 170 -5.73 -6.63 -3.76
CA LYS A 170 -6.91 -7.37 -3.33
C LYS A 170 -6.55 -8.85 -3.26
N LEU A 171 -6.94 -9.46 -2.15
CA LEU A 171 -6.92 -10.89 -1.94
C LEU A 171 -8.36 -11.35 -1.73
N SER A 172 -8.82 -12.34 -2.48
CA SER A 172 -9.99 -13.12 -2.05
C SER A 172 -9.63 -13.90 -0.79
N LYS A 173 -10.61 -14.47 -0.10
CA LYS A 173 -10.40 -15.41 1.00
C LYS A 173 -9.46 -16.56 0.62
N ALA A 174 -9.58 -17.09 -0.60
CA ALA A 174 -8.69 -18.14 -1.11
C ALA A 174 -7.29 -17.57 -1.39
N GLY A 175 -7.21 -16.40 -2.02
CA GLY A 175 -5.96 -15.70 -2.27
C GLY A 175 -5.19 -15.36 -1.00
N ALA A 176 -5.87 -14.90 0.05
CA ALA A 176 -5.27 -14.60 1.35
C ALA A 176 -4.68 -15.85 1.99
N ARG A 177 -5.39 -16.97 1.96
CA ARG A 177 -4.88 -18.26 2.45
C ARG A 177 -3.60 -18.67 1.74
N THR A 178 -3.58 -18.63 0.41
CA THR A 178 -2.37 -18.95 -0.37
C THR A 178 -1.23 -17.98 -0.04
N PHE A 179 -1.53 -16.68 -0.05
CA PHE A 179 -0.54 -15.63 0.15
C PHE A 179 0.15 -15.72 1.52
N PHE A 180 -0.54 -16.10 2.59
CA PHE A 180 0.03 -16.16 3.93
C PHE A 180 0.45 -17.56 4.41
N VAL A 181 0.22 -18.61 3.60
CA VAL A 181 0.76 -19.96 3.87
C VAL A 181 2.18 -20.10 3.31
N ASP A 182 2.48 -19.40 2.22
CA ASP A 182 3.77 -19.50 1.50
C ASP A 182 4.81 -18.43 1.89
N ILE A 183 4.47 -17.53 2.83
CA ILE A 183 5.35 -16.46 3.38
C ILE A 183 5.62 -16.72 4.86
#